data_AF-A0A226WTD8-F1
#
_entry.id   AF-A0A226WTD8-F1
#
_cell.length_a   1.000
_cell.length_b   1.000
_cell.length_c   1.000
_cell.angle_alpha   90.00
_cell.angle_beta   90.00
_cell.angle_gamma   90.00
#
_symmetry.space_group_name_H-M   'P 1'
#
loop_
_entity.id
_entity.type
_entity.pdbx_description
1 polymer ?
#
loop_
_entity_poly.entity_id
_entity_poly.type
_entity_poly.pdbx_seq_one_letter_code
_entity_poly.pdbx_strand_id
1 'polypeptide(L)'
;MLRLDDAISAFRAGEATGIHALDSASRLIGDLADDGVSQHAARANGRRKVPRRPDRVELAILTALADTFGSEMLTNASLGYALRLVARHGGIALVQRVLWGESASDVQLATMLGATRAAFTQITLAFPDAFLAEANDVIAWFRPRPPGESTPRKGGPS
;
A
#
# COMPACT_ATOMS: atom_id res chain seq x y z
N MET A 1 12.59 -21.13 11.26
CA MET A 1 11.65 -19.99 11.19
C MET A 1 12.43 -18.66 11.15
N LEU A 2 13.57 -18.59 10.42
CA LEU A 2 14.51 -17.45 10.40
C LEU A 2 14.41 -16.56 9.14
N ARG A 3 13.47 -16.85 8.24
CA ARG A 3 13.55 -16.35 6.85
C ARG A 3 12.99 -14.93 6.65
N LEU A 4 12.17 -14.44 7.58
CA LEU A 4 11.51 -13.13 7.49
C LEU A 4 12.35 -12.04 8.20
N ASP A 5 12.88 -12.31 9.39
CA ASP A 5 13.72 -11.34 10.12
C ASP A 5 15.02 -10.99 9.36
N ASP A 6 15.61 -11.98 8.68
CA ASP A 6 16.78 -11.77 7.80
C ASP A 6 16.41 -10.93 6.57
N ALA A 7 15.23 -11.16 5.99
CA ALA A 7 14.72 -10.40 4.85
C ALA A 7 14.48 -8.92 5.21
N ILE A 8 13.93 -8.69 6.39
CA ILE A 8 13.66 -7.37 6.96
C ILE A 8 14.97 -6.64 7.25
N SER A 9 15.94 -7.34 7.84
CA SER A 9 17.26 -6.79 8.14
C SER A 9 18.04 -6.44 6.86
N ALA A 10 18.04 -7.31 5.85
CA ALA A 10 18.65 -7.05 4.55
C ALA A 10 17.98 -5.88 3.81
N PHE A 11 16.65 -5.77 3.90
CA PHE A 11 15.93 -4.62 3.35
C PHE A 11 16.32 -3.32 4.03
N ARG A 12 16.42 -3.30 5.36
CA ARG A 12 16.90 -2.13 6.13
C ARG A 12 18.35 -1.75 5.80
N ALA A 13 19.20 -2.73 5.51
CA ALA A 13 20.59 -2.51 5.11
C ALA A 13 20.72 -1.99 3.66
N GLY A 14 19.62 -1.87 2.91
CA GLY A 14 19.65 -1.46 1.50
C GLY A 14 20.21 -2.53 0.57
N GLU A 15 20.28 -3.79 1.03
CA GLU A 15 20.78 -4.89 0.22
C GLU A 15 19.72 -5.33 -0.80
N ALA A 16 20.16 -5.62 -2.03
CA ALA A 16 19.29 -6.09 -3.11
C ALA A 16 18.50 -7.35 -2.74
N THR A 17 19.06 -8.18 -1.86
CA THR A 17 18.46 -9.41 -1.31
C THR A 17 17.17 -9.13 -0.51
N GLY A 18 17.07 -7.99 0.18
CA GLY A 18 15.87 -7.61 0.92
C GLY A 18 14.67 -7.35 0.02
N ILE A 19 14.87 -6.73 -1.15
CA ILE A 19 13.80 -6.50 -2.13
C ILE A 19 13.30 -7.82 -2.71
N HIS A 20 14.21 -8.75 -3.03
CA HIS A 20 13.84 -10.09 -3.51
C HIS A 20 13.09 -10.90 -2.45
N ALA A 21 13.42 -10.71 -1.19
CA ALA A 21 12.74 -11.37 -0.09
C ALA A 21 11.31 -10.81 0.13
N LEU A 22 11.12 -9.49 -0.03
CA LEU A 22 9.78 -8.88 -0.06
C LEU A 22 8.93 -9.38 -1.23
N ASP A 23 9.52 -9.56 -2.42
CA ASP A 23 8.82 -10.14 -3.58
C ASP A 23 8.40 -11.59 -3.30
N SER A 24 9.27 -12.37 -2.67
CA SER A 24 8.99 -13.75 -2.26
C SER A 24 7.89 -13.82 -1.19
N ALA A 25 7.93 -12.92 -0.20
CA ALA A 25 6.92 -12.81 0.84
C ALA A 25 5.55 -12.42 0.27
N SER A 26 5.53 -11.48 -0.69
CA SER A 26 4.30 -11.16 -1.41
C SER A 26 3.73 -12.42 -2.06
N ARG A 27 4.54 -13.20 -2.79
CA ARG A 27 4.08 -14.43 -3.49
C ARG A 27 3.45 -15.44 -2.54
N LEU A 28 4.10 -15.71 -1.41
CA LEU A 28 3.59 -16.63 -0.39
C LEU A 28 2.23 -16.23 0.18
N ILE A 29 1.99 -14.92 0.36
CA ILE A 29 0.69 -14.43 0.84
C ILE A 29 -0.41 -14.64 -0.21
N GLY A 30 -0.06 -14.64 -1.50
CA GLY A 30 -1.01 -14.97 -2.56
C GLY A 30 -1.52 -16.40 -2.49
N ASP A 31 -0.59 -17.35 -2.33
CA ASP A 31 -0.94 -18.77 -2.27
C ASP A 31 -1.83 -19.07 -1.05
N LEU A 32 -1.56 -18.42 0.09
CA LEU A 32 -2.37 -18.55 1.32
C LEU A 32 -3.78 -17.93 1.20
N ALA A 33 -3.92 -16.86 0.42
CA ALA A 33 -5.21 -16.19 0.25
C ALA A 33 -6.14 -16.97 -0.69
N ASP A 34 -5.60 -17.62 -1.72
CA ASP A 34 -6.38 -18.42 -2.68
C ASP A 34 -6.98 -19.68 -2.03
N ASP A 35 -6.27 -20.31 -1.08
CA ASP A 35 -6.80 -21.44 -0.30
C ASP A 35 -7.98 -21.06 0.62
N GLY A 36 -8.04 -19.81 1.10
CA GLY A 36 -9.09 -19.32 2.00
C GLY A 36 -10.39 -18.87 1.32
N VAL A 37 -10.32 -18.46 0.04
CA VAL A 37 -11.47 -17.90 -0.70
C VAL A 37 -12.51 -18.99 -1.06
N SER A 38 -12.12 -20.26 -1.07
CA SER A 38 -13.02 -21.37 -1.40
C SER A 38 -14.07 -21.71 -0.32
N GLN A 39 -13.96 -21.21 0.93
CA GLN A 39 -14.87 -21.61 2.02
C GLN A 39 -15.93 -20.58 2.47
N HIS A 40 -15.86 -19.31 2.07
CA HIS A 40 -16.72 -18.26 2.67
C HIS A 40 -17.58 -17.44 1.70
N ALA A 41 -17.68 -17.84 0.43
CA ALA A 41 -18.39 -17.09 -0.61
C ALA A 41 -19.94 -17.16 -0.58
N ALA A 42 -20.55 -17.55 0.55
CA ALA A 42 -22.00 -17.49 0.71
C ALA A 42 -22.36 -16.62 1.92
N ARG A 43 -22.96 -15.45 1.62
CA ARG A 43 -23.66 -14.50 2.52
C ARG A 43 -22.85 -13.27 2.95
N ALA A 44 -22.93 -12.20 2.15
CA ALA A 44 -23.34 -10.85 2.60
C ALA A 44 -23.18 -9.84 1.45
N ASN A 45 -24.30 -9.33 0.97
CA ASN A 45 -24.41 -8.36 -0.11
C ASN A 45 -24.13 -6.93 0.39
N GLY A 46 -22.85 -6.62 0.62
CA GLY A 46 -22.39 -5.25 0.85
C GLY A 46 -20.90 -5.23 0.56
N ARG A 47 -20.53 -4.88 -0.69
CA ARG A 47 -19.16 -4.83 -1.26
C ARG A 47 -18.08 -5.04 -0.20
N ARG A 48 -17.86 -6.31 0.20
CA ARG A 48 -16.65 -6.68 0.94
C ARG A 48 -15.56 -6.42 -0.09
N LYS A 49 -14.83 -5.31 0.08
CA LYS A 49 -13.50 -5.16 -0.54
C LYS A 49 -12.76 -6.40 -0.07
N VAL A 50 -12.64 -7.40 -0.94
CA VAL A 50 -11.79 -8.56 -0.68
C VAL A 50 -10.43 -7.98 -0.28
N PRO A 51 -9.81 -8.44 0.82
CA PRO A 51 -8.47 -8.00 1.18
C PRO A 51 -7.58 -8.17 -0.05
N ARG A 52 -7.18 -7.06 -0.68
CA ARG A 52 -6.26 -7.11 -1.79
C ARG A 52 -4.92 -7.56 -1.20
N ARG A 53 -4.31 -8.54 -1.84
CA ARG A 53 -2.98 -9.01 -1.49
C ARG A 53 -2.02 -7.82 -1.42
N PRO A 54 -1.27 -7.64 -0.32
CA PRO A 54 -0.28 -6.58 -0.23
C PRO A 54 0.81 -6.76 -1.30
N ASP A 55 1.09 -5.69 -2.02
CA ASP A 55 2.24 -5.67 -2.91
C ASP A 55 3.55 -5.53 -2.12
N ARG A 56 4.69 -5.61 -2.80
CA ARG A 56 6.02 -5.54 -2.15
C ARG A 56 6.25 -4.23 -1.40
N VAL A 57 5.66 -3.12 -1.86
CA VAL A 57 5.82 -1.80 -1.24
C VAL A 57 4.95 -1.73 0.01
N GLU A 58 3.71 -2.20 -0.07
CA GLU A 58 2.83 -2.32 1.09
C GLU A 58 3.42 -3.25 2.16
N LEU A 59 4.08 -4.33 1.77
CA LEU A 59 4.78 -5.20 2.71
C LEU A 59 5.96 -4.50 3.38
N ALA A 60 6.76 -3.73 2.65
CA ALA A 60 7.85 -2.95 3.24
C ALA A 60 7.31 -1.94 4.27
N ILE A 61 6.17 -1.31 3.96
CA ILE A 61 5.51 -0.34 4.84
C ILE A 61 4.95 -1.03 6.09
N LEU A 62 4.22 -2.13 5.94
CA LEU A 62 3.68 -2.91 7.05
C LEU A 62 4.79 -3.48 7.93
N THR A 63 5.89 -3.92 7.32
CA THR A 63 7.11 -4.34 8.02
C THR A 63 7.68 -3.19 8.85
N ALA A 64 7.92 -2.01 8.26
CA ALA A 64 8.46 -0.87 9.00
C ALA A 64 7.57 -0.43 10.17
N LEU A 65 6.25 -0.55 10.02
CA LEU A 65 5.31 -0.30 11.12
C LEU A 65 5.44 -1.36 12.22
N ALA A 66 5.43 -2.65 11.87
CA ALA A 66 5.54 -3.75 12.81
C ALA A 66 6.88 -3.73 13.54
N ASP A 67 7.94 -3.35 12.85
CA ASP A 67 9.28 -3.19 13.37
C ASP A 67 9.41 -2.08 14.42
N THR A 68 8.64 -1.01 14.23
CA THR A 68 8.72 0.18 15.08
C THR A 68 7.81 0.07 16.30
N PHE A 69 6.62 -0.51 16.13
CA PHE A 69 5.58 -0.52 17.15
C PHE A 69 5.26 -1.93 17.68
N GLY A 70 5.76 -2.99 17.04
CA GLY A 70 5.54 -4.37 17.46
C GLY A 70 4.07 -4.70 17.65
N SER A 71 3.75 -5.31 18.79
CA SER A 71 2.39 -5.70 19.16
C SER A 71 1.46 -4.52 19.46
N GLU A 72 2.00 -3.31 19.69
CA GLU A 72 1.16 -2.13 19.93
C GLU A 72 0.30 -1.78 18.71
N MET A 73 0.70 -2.21 17.51
CA MET A 73 -0.11 -2.08 16.31
C MET A 73 -1.51 -2.71 16.42
N LEU A 74 -1.65 -3.75 17.26
CA LEU A 74 -2.90 -4.51 17.43
C LEU A 74 -3.72 -4.03 18.62
N THR A 75 -3.08 -3.40 19.61
CA THR A 75 -3.71 -3.00 20.87
C THR A 75 -4.01 -1.51 20.95
N ASN A 76 -3.22 -0.68 20.27
CA ASN A 76 -3.40 0.77 20.25
C ASN A 76 -4.38 1.16 19.13
N ALA A 77 -5.55 1.68 19.50
CA ALA A 77 -6.60 2.07 18.55
C ALA A 77 -6.15 3.11 17.50
N SER A 78 -5.21 3.98 17.87
CA SER A 78 -4.63 4.99 16.98
C SER A 78 -3.70 4.36 15.95
N LEU A 79 -2.86 3.39 16.34
CA LEU A 79 -2.04 2.62 15.39
C LEU A 79 -2.90 1.69 14.52
N GLY A 80 -3.99 1.15 15.09
CA GLY A 80 -5.00 0.42 14.34
C GLY A 80 -5.73 1.29 13.31
N TYR A 81 -5.73 2.62 13.44
CA TYR A 81 -6.21 3.52 12.39
C TYR A 81 -5.24 3.57 11.19
N ALA A 82 -3.92 3.55 11.42
CA ALA A 82 -2.94 3.50 10.34
C ALA A 82 -3.09 2.23 9.47
N LEU A 83 -3.28 1.06 10.11
CA LEU A 83 -3.58 -0.20 9.40
C LEU A 83 -4.86 -0.13 8.56
N ARG A 84 -5.92 0.49 9.10
CA ARG A 84 -7.17 0.72 8.37
C ARG A 84 -6.97 1.66 7.19
N LEU A 85 -6.05 2.63 7.31
CA LEU A 85 -5.71 3.53 6.22
C LEU A 85 -5.03 2.77 5.07
N VAL A 86 -4.04 1.92 5.39
CA VAL A 86 -3.39 1.04 4.41
C VAL A 86 -4.42 0.16 3.72
N ALA A 87 -5.29 -0.51 4.47
CA ALA A 87 -6.32 -1.39 3.89
C ALA A 87 -7.34 -0.65 2.99
N ARG A 88 -7.60 0.63 3.24
CA ARG A 88 -8.60 1.41 2.48
C ARG A 88 -8.01 2.13 1.27
N HIS A 89 -6.84 2.71 1.44
CA HIS A 89 -6.22 3.68 0.53
C HIS A 89 -4.86 3.24 0.00
N GLY A 90 -4.33 2.12 0.48
CA GLY A 90 -3.02 1.60 0.12
C GLY A 90 -1.88 2.13 1.01
N GLY A 91 -0.78 1.40 1.03
CA GLY A 91 0.41 1.75 1.82
C GLY A 91 1.05 3.06 1.37
N ILE A 92 1.16 3.30 0.06
CA ILE A 92 1.77 4.51 -0.50
C ILE A 92 1.05 5.77 -0.03
N ALA A 93 -0.29 5.75 0.00
CA ALA A 93 -1.10 6.87 0.49
C ALA A 93 -0.83 7.15 1.98
N LEU A 94 -0.61 6.13 2.81
CA LEU A 94 -0.21 6.32 4.21
C LEU A 94 1.14 7.05 4.30
N VAL A 95 2.15 6.56 3.56
CA VAL A 95 3.49 7.14 3.55
C VAL A 95 3.46 8.60 3.09
N GLN A 96 2.72 8.88 2.01
CA GLN A 96 2.60 10.23 1.48
C GLN A 96 1.99 11.20 2.50
N ARG A 97 0.92 10.78 3.19
CA ARG A 97 0.28 11.59 4.25
C ARG A 97 1.22 11.83 5.43
N VAL A 98 2.00 10.82 5.84
CA VAL A 98 2.95 10.95 6.96
C VAL A 98 4.14 11.84 6.61
N LEU A 99 4.67 11.75 5.39
CA LEU A 99 5.87 12.50 5.00
C LEU A 99 5.55 13.93 4.56
N TRP A 100 4.46 14.12 3.81
CA TRP A 100 4.15 15.36 3.09
C TRP A 100 2.71 15.86 3.27
N GLY A 101 1.87 15.17 4.05
CA GLY A 101 0.49 15.61 4.25
C GLY A 101 0.40 16.89 5.09
N GLU A 102 -0.50 17.80 4.68
CA GLU A 102 -0.63 19.13 5.28
C GLU A 102 -1.94 19.32 6.06
N SER A 103 -2.90 18.40 5.94
CA SER A 103 -4.16 18.53 6.69
C SER A 103 -3.92 18.31 8.18
N ALA A 104 -4.78 18.87 9.04
CA ALA A 104 -4.68 18.65 10.50
C ALA A 104 -4.66 17.15 10.85
N SER A 105 -5.41 16.33 10.10
CA SER A 105 -5.42 14.88 10.27
C SER A 105 -4.08 14.22 9.89
N ASP A 106 -3.38 14.78 8.89
CA ASP A 106 -2.08 14.28 8.45
C ASP A 106 -0.98 14.68 9.43
N VAL A 107 -1.02 15.91 9.96
CA VAL A 107 -0.09 16.36 11.01
C VAL A 107 -0.22 15.50 12.25
N GLN A 108 -1.44 15.15 12.67
CA GLN A 108 -1.67 14.25 13.79
C GLN A 108 -1.16 12.83 13.49
N LEU A 109 -1.40 12.33 12.29
CA LEU A 109 -0.92 11.03 11.84
C LEU A 109 0.62 10.97 11.77
N ALA A 110 1.25 12.03 11.26
CA ALA A 110 2.70 12.17 11.18
C ALA A 110 3.34 12.26 12.57
N THR A 111 2.66 12.92 13.51
CA THR A 111 3.08 12.96 14.92
C THR A 111 3.04 11.57 15.54
N MET A 112 1.93 10.85 15.35
CA MET A 112 1.73 9.49 15.85
C MET A 112 2.74 8.49 15.27
N LEU A 113 3.02 8.60 13.97
CA LEU A 113 3.95 7.73 13.24
C LEU A 113 5.35 8.34 13.12
N GLY A 114 5.72 9.27 14.00
CA GLY A 114 6.99 9.99 13.93
C GLY A 114 8.20 9.06 13.92
N ALA A 115 8.13 7.95 14.67
CA ALA A 115 9.20 6.96 14.75
C ALA A 115 9.43 6.21 13.42
N THR A 116 8.44 6.12 12.53
CA THR A 116 8.60 5.43 11.23
C THR A 116 9.07 6.36 10.12
N ARG A 117 9.21 7.67 10.38
CA ARG A 117 9.53 8.68 9.35
C ARG A 117 10.82 8.34 8.60
N ALA A 118 11.87 7.94 9.31
CA ALA A 118 13.14 7.56 8.70
C ALA A 118 12.99 6.33 7.77
N ALA A 119 12.30 5.28 8.25
CA ALA A 119 12.05 4.08 7.46
C ALA A 119 11.18 4.37 6.23
N PHE A 120 10.16 5.21 6.36
CA PHE A 120 9.31 5.63 5.25
C PHE A 120 10.10 6.41 4.19
N THR A 121 10.99 7.31 4.59
CA THR A 121 11.90 7.98 3.64
C THR A 121 12.76 6.96 2.88
N GLN A 122 13.33 5.97 3.57
CA GLN A 122 14.12 4.92 2.90
C GLN A 122 13.27 4.10 1.91
N ILE A 123 12.03 3.76 2.27
CA ILE A 123 11.08 3.06 1.39
C ILE A 123 10.80 3.88 0.13
N THR A 124 10.66 5.21 0.23
CA THR A 124 10.44 6.07 -0.96
C THR A 124 11.64 6.05 -1.91
N LEU A 125 12.86 5.93 -1.38
CA LEU A 125 14.08 5.82 -2.17
C LEU A 125 14.27 4.43 -2.77
N ALA A 126 13.80 3.38 -2.10
CA ALA A 126 13.89 2.00 -2.57
C ALA A 126 12.84 1.66 -3.65
N PHE A 127 11.70 2.38 -3.67
CA PHE A 127 10.59 2.11 -4.60
C PHE A 127 10.12 3.36 -5.36
N PRO A 128 11.01 4.16 -5.97
CA PRO A 128 10.65 5.43 -6.57
C PRO A 128 9.57 5.28 -7.65
N ASP A 129 9.65 4.23 -8.47
CA ASP A 129 8.68 3.96 -9.55
C ASP A 129 7.26 3.75 -9.03
N ALA A 130 7.10 3.11 -7.87
CA ALA A 130 5.78 2.85 -7.30
C ALA A 130 5.14 4.15 -6.78
N PHE A 131 5.92 5.00 -6.11
CA PHE A 131 5.46 6.31 -5.65
C PHE A 131 5.17 7.26 -6.82
N LEU A 132 5.99 7.22 -7.88
CA LEU A 132 5.77 8.00 -9.10
C LEU A 132 4.55 7.52 -9.88
N ALA A 133 4.30 6.22 -9.97
CA ALA A 133 3.12 5.67 -10.61
C ALA A 133 1.83 6.17 -9.95
N GLU A 134 1.75 6.08 -8.61
CA GLU A 134 0.60 6.58 -7.86
C GLU A 134 0.40 8.10 -8.04
N ALA A 135 1.49 8.87 -7.99
CA ALA A 135 1.44 10.32 -8.23
C ALA A 135 0.95 10.64 -9.65
N ASN A 136 1.41 9.88 -10.66
CA ASN A 136 0.98 10.05 -12.04
C ASN A 136 -0.50 9.70 -12.23
N ASP A 137 -1.02 8.70 -11.53
CA ASP A 137 -2.45 8.35 -11.57
C ASP A 137 -3.32 9.47 -11.00
N VAL A 138 -2.88 10.11 -9.91
CA VAL A 138 -3.56 11.30 -9.37
C VAL A 138 -3.52 12.46 -10.38
N ILE A 139 -2.36 12.73 -10.98
CA ILE A 139 -2.23 13.80 -11.98
C ILE A 139 -3.06 13.50 -13.24
N ALA A 140 -3.15 12.24 -13.66
CA ALA A 140 -3.92 11.82 -14.82
C ALA A 140 -5.40 12.19 -14.69
N TRP A 141 -5.96 12.15 -13.47
CA TRP A 141 -7.34 12.59 -13.21
C TRP A 141 -7.58 14.08 -13.49
N PHE A 142 -6.54 14.90 -13.44
CA PHE A 142 -6.61 16.34 -13.72
C PHE A 142 -6.20 16.70 -15.15
N ARG A 143 -5.81 15.72 -15.98
CA ARG A 143 -5.45 16.01 -17.37
C ARG A 143 -6.71 16.35 -18.18
N PRO A 144 -6.70 17.44 -18.96
CA PRO A 144 -7.77 17.73 -19.89
C PRO A 144 -7.92 16.58 -20.88
N ARG A 145 -9.16 16.13 -21.11
CA ARG A 145 -9.44 15.13 -22.16
C ARG A 145 -8.99 15.72 -23.51
N PRO A 146 -8.20 15.00 -24.32
CA PRO A 146 -7.74 15.52 -25.60
C PRO A 146 -8.95 15.89 -26.48
N PRO A 147 -8.97 17.09 -27.08
CA PRO A 147 -10.03 17.48 -28.00
C PRO A 147 -9.86 16.68 -29.31
N GLY A 148 -10.68 15.65 -29.52
CA GLY A 148 -10.62 14.90 -30.78
C GLY A 148 -11.34 13.56 -30.90
N GLU A 149 -11.90 12.99 -29.84
CA GLU A 149 -12.74 11.79 -29.99
C GLU A 149 -14.18 12.18 -30.32
N SER A 150 -14.40 12.64 -31.55
CA SER A 150 -15.72 12.61 -32.18
C SER A 150 -16.14 11.15 -32.34
N THR A 151 -17.17 10.76 -31.60
CA THR A 151 -17.94 9.53 -31.80
C THR A 151 -18.17 9.26 -33.29
N PRO A 152 -17.94 8.04 -33.82
CA PRO A 152 -18.45 7.69 -35.13
C PRO A 152 -19.97 7.65 -35.01
N ARG A 153 -20.65 8.62 -35.62
CA ARG A 153 -22.10 8.61 -35.76
C ARG A 153 -22.45 7.42 -36.63
N LYS A 154 -23.00 6.41 -35.97
CA LYS A 154 -23.66 5.22 -36.49
C LYS A 154 -24.53 5.60 -37.70
N GLY A 155 -24.46 4.77 -38.75
CA GLY A 155 -25.16 4.95 -40.02
C GLY A 155 -26.67 5.15 -39.92
N GLY A 156 -27.25 5.53 -41.06
CA GLY A 156 -28.61 6.05 -41.26
C GLY A 156 -29.78 5.17 -40.80
N PRO A 157 -31.00 5.56 -41.19
CA PRO A 157 -31.51 4.92 -42.41
C PRO A 157 -32.17 5.88 -43.41
N SER A 158 -32.37 5.30 -44.58
CA SER A 158 -33.03 5.74 -45.81
C SER A 158 -34.33 6.54 -45.65
#